data_AF-A0A944HQ39-F1
#
_entry.id   AF-A0A944HQ39-F1
#
_cell.length_a   1.000
_cell.length_b   1.000
_cell.length_c   1.000
_cell.angle_alpha   90.00
_cell.angle_beta   90.00
_cell.angle_gamma   90.00
#
_symmetry.space_group_name_H-M   'P 1'
#
loop_
_entity.id
_entity.type
_entity.pdbx_description
1 polymer ?
#
loop_
_entity_poly.entity_id
_entity_poly.type
_entity_poly.pdbx_seq_one_letter_code
_entity_poly.pdbx_strand_id
1 'polypeptide(L)'
;MPPFPHTAHVGGGLTGPQPAELVSAPRRTPIEEAIREATSMHRMLPTPERMAALTSRLRAFIGAAASDLEAAVRDRPHADPIREDAIAVVKEGRYRLGIGPGDGYASAITLARSLGWGADALLKQQRRLQRAVADGVVAVAGTSGPGVIALGAAESCTACLGLVELRGEAERRHDWAAMRRADARLTAHRASVHAG
;
A
#
# COMPACT_ATOMS: atom_id res chain seq x y z
N MET A 1 -6.06 23.52 26.71
CA MET A 1 -6.81 22.29 27.07
C MET A 1 -5.90 21.10 26.83
N PRO A 2 -5.75 20.17 27.79
CA PRO A 2 -4.97 18.95 27.55
C PRO A 2 -5.70 18.08 26.51
N PRO A 3 -4.97 17.35 25.64
CA PRO A 3 -5.56 16.60 24.54
C PRO A 3 -6.40 15.38 24.99
N PHE A 4 -6.27 14.95 26.24
CA PHE A 4 -7.03 13.85 26.83
C PHE A 4 -7.34 14.16 28.31
N PRO A 5 -8.56 14.57 28.66
CA PRO A 5 -8.93 14.73 30.05
C PRO A 5 -9.11 13.32 30.66
N HIS A 6 -8.54 13.09 31.85
CA HIS A 6 -8.69 11.89 32.71
C HIS A 6 -7.65 10.74 32.60
N THR A 7 -6.45 10.95 32.07
CA THR A 7 -5.36 9.98 32.26
C THR A 7 -4.68 10.16 33.61
N ALA A 8 -4.87 9.21 34.54
CA ALA A 8 -4.05 9.11 35.74
C ALA A 8 -2.59 8.82 35.35
N HIS A 9 -1.65 9.68 35.79
CA HIS A 9 -0.22 9.48 35.60
C HIS A 9 0.29 8.33 36.47
N VAL A 10 0.56 7.19 35.83
CA VAL A 10 1.35 6.08 36.38
C VAL A 10 2.01 5.43 35.17
N GLY A 11 3.32 5.28 34.99
CA GLY A 11 4.52 5.57 35.77
C GLY A 11 5.66 4.80 35.07
N GLY A 12 6.89 5.33 35.11
CA GLY A 12 8.14 4.55 34.96
C GLY A 12 8.58 4.17 33.55
N GLY A 13 9.63 4.86 33.06
CA GLY A 13 10.39 4.44 31.89
C GLY A 13 11.32 3.26 32.17
N LEU A 14 11.69 2.52 31.13
CA LEU A 14 12.92 1.74 31.04
C LEU A 14 13.43 1.74 29.59
N THR A 15 14.60 2.33 29.40
CA THR A 15 15.49 2.20 28.24
C THR A 15 15.96 0.75 28.16
N GLY A 16 15.42 -0.03 27.23
CA GLY A 16 15.92 -1.38 26.92
C GLY A 16 17.01 -1.33 25.83
N PRO A 17 18.04 -2.19 25.89
CA PRO A 17 19.18 -2.14 24.99
C PRO A 17 18.77 -2.48 23.55
N GLN A 18 19.27 -1.69 22.61
CA GLN A 18 19.12 -1.91 21.18
C GLN A 18 19.96 -3.15 20.80
N PRO A 19 19.37 -4.25 20.28
CA PRO A 19 20.16 -5.35 19.78
C PRO A 19 20.87 -4.88 18.51
N ALA A 20 22.17 -4.65 18.63
CA ALA A 20 23.06 -4.45 17.51
C ALA A 20 23.31 -5.80 16.82
N GLU A 21 22.33 -6.32 16.08
CA GLU A 21 22.53 -7.48 15.19
C GLU A 21 21.28 -7.75 14.33
N LEU A 22 21.05 -6.93 13.31
CA LEU A 22 20.32 -7.37 12.11
C LEU A 22 20.97 -6.71 10.89
N VAL A 23 21.80 -7.53 10.25
CA VAL A 23 22.49 -7.36 8.98
C VAL A 23 21.56 -6.77 7.90
N SER A 24 22.00 -5.65 7.33
CA SER A 24 21.72 -5.17 5.96
C SER A 24 20.28 -5.23 5.42
N ALA A 25 19.26 -4.93 6.23
CA ALA A 25 17.96 -4.50 5.68
C ALA A 25 18.04 -3.00 5.32
N PRO A 26 17.52 -2.54 4.17
CA PRO A 26 17.43 -1.11 3.89
C PRO A 26 16.67 -0.44 5.05
N ARG A 27 17.25 0.64 5.59
CA ARG A 27 16.64 1.38 6.69
C ARG A 27 15.24 1.81 6.26
N ARG A 28 14.23 1.40 7.02
CA ARG A 28 12.84 1.81 6.81
C ARG A 28 12.76 3.33 6.91
N THR A 29 11.96 3.92 6.06
CA THR A 29 11.63 5.34 6.15
C THR A 29 10.85 5.61 7.44
N PRO A 30 10.86 6.86 7.96
CA PRO A 30 10.11 7.22 9.17
C PRO A 30 8.61 6.92 9.09
N ILE A 31 8.02 6.93 7.89
CA ILE A 31 6.62 6.57 7.69
C ILE A 31 6.39 5.04 7.74
N GLU A 32 7.30 4.24 7.18
CA GLU A 32 7.23 2.78 7.28
C GLU A 32 7.36 2.29 8.72
N GLU A 33 8.16 2.97 9.53
CA GLU A 33 8.24 2.71 10.96
C GLU A 33 6.91 3.02 11.66
N ALA A 34 6.29 4.16 11.36
CA ALA A 34 4.99 4.54 11.89
C ALA A 34 3.87 3.55 11.48
N ILE A 35 3.84 3.13 10.21
CA ILE A 35 2.91 2.11 9.72
C ILE A 35 3.10 0.80 10.47
N ARG A 36 4.35 0.34 10.62
CA ARG A 36 4.66 -0.89 11.35
C ARG A 36 4.24 -0.79 12.81
N GLU A 37 4.57 0.31 13.48
CA GLU A 37 4.18 0.53 14.88
C GLU A 37 2.66 0.46 15.03
N ALA A 38 1.92 1.20 14.21
CA ALA A 38 0.46 1.21 14.20
C ALA A 38 -0.14 -0.18 14.00
N THR A 39 0.37 -0.95 13.04
CA THR A 39 -0.16 -2.27 12.71
C THR A 39 0.30 -3.39 13.65
N SER A 40 1.34 -3.16 14.47
CA SER A 40 1.88 -4.16 15.41
C SER A 40 1.53 -3.92 16.89
N MET A 41 0.63 -2.98 17.18
CA MET A 41 0.17 -2.61 18.54
C MET A 41 -0.50 -3.74 19.36
N HIS A 42 -0.55 -4.97 18.88
CA HIS A 42 -1.00 -6.12 19.67
C HIS A 42 0.08 -6.61 20.65
N ARG A 43 1.33 -6.18 20.48
CA ARG A 43 2.48 -6.64 21.29
C ARG A 43 2.90 -5.66 22.37
N MET A 44 2.75 -4.36 22.13
CA MET A 44 3.05 -3.30 23.09
C MET A 44 2.08 -2.14 22.88
N LEU A 45 1.50 -1.65 23.98
CA LEU A 45 0.64 -0.48 23.97
C LEU A 45 1.50 0.79 24.08
N PRO A 46 1.33 1.78 23.19
CA PRO A 46 2.06 3.05 23.29
C PRO A 46 1.69 3.82 24.57
N THR A 47 2.41 4.89 24.86
CA THR A 47 1.90 5.93 25.76
C THR A 47 0.87 6.80 25.02
N PRO A 48 -0.03 7.51 25.72
CA PRO A 48 -0.97 8.44 25.09
C PRO A 48 -0.28 9.50 24.21
N GLU A 49 0.85 10.04 24.66
CA GLU A 49 1.65 10.99 23.88
C GLU A 49 2.20 10.37 22.60
N ARG A 50 2.71 9.13 22.68
CA ARG A 50 3.19 8.39 21.50
C ARG A 50 2.04 8.10 20.54
N MET A 51 0.87 7.76 21.06
CA MET A 51 -0.34 7.53 20.27
C MET A 51 -0.76 8.79 19.50
N ALA A 52 -0.74 9.95 20.15
CA ALA A 52 -1.07 11.24 19.53
C ALA A 52 -0.06 11.60 18.42
N ALA A 53 1.24 11.45 18.69
CA ALA A 53 2.30 11.69 17.71
C ALA A 53 2.19 10.76 16.50
N LEU A 54 1.95 9.47 16.74
CA LEU A 54 1.80 8.47 15.69
C LEU A 54 0.59 8.75 14.81
N THR A 55 -0.57 9.00 15.42
CA THR A 55 -1.82 9.32 14.72
C THR A 55 -1.66 10.59 13.87
N SER A 56 -1.04 11.63 14.43
CA SER A 56 -0.79 12.89 13.71
C SER A 56 0.11 12.68 12.49
N ARG A 57 1.19 11.92 12.64
CA ARG A 57 2.10 11.59 11.54
C ARG A 57 1.40 10.78 10.43
N LEU A 58 0.60 9.79 10.79
CA LEU A 58 -0.15 8.99 9.81
C LEU A 58 -1.21 9.84 9.09
N ARG A 59 -1.93 10.71 9.80
CA ARG A 59 -2.91 11.61 9.19
C ARG A 59 -2.26 12.56 8.19
N ALA A 60 -1.15 13.19 8.57
CA ALA A 60 -0.40 14.08 7.69
C ALA A 60 0.08 13.35 6.42
N PHE A 61 0.64 12.14 6.58
CA PHE A 61 1.07 11.33 5.45
C PHE A 61 -0.08 10.96 4.52
N ILE A 62 -1.20 10.46 5.06
CA ILE A 62 -2.37 10.08 4.25
C ILE A 62 -2.89 11.28 3.46
N GLY A 63 -2.98 12.46 4.08
CA GLY A 63 -3.45 13.68 3.40
C GLY A 63 -2.55 14.09 2.22
N ALA A 64 -1.23 14.07 2.42
CA ALA A 64 -0.25 14.38 1.38
C ALA A 64 -0.26 13.30 0.27
N ALA A 65 -0.08 12.03 0.65
CA ALA A 65 0.02 10.92 -0.30
C ALA A 65 -1.25 10.73 -1.14
N ALA A 66 -2.43 10.97 -0.56
CA ALA A 66 -3.69 10.94 -1.30
C ALA A 66 -3.74 12.02 -2.38
N SER A 67 -3.31 13.24 -2.05
CA SER A 67 -3.29 14.37 -2.99
C SER A 67 -2.28 14.16 -4.11
N ASP A 68 -1.09 13.67 -3.77
CA ASP A 68 -0.03 13.34 -4.73
C ASP A 68 -0.49 12.24 -5.69
N LEU A 69 -1.14 11.19 -5.16
CA LEU A 69 -1.58 10.06 -5.96
C LEU A 69 -2.71 10.45 -6.92
N GLU A 70 -3.67 11.27 -6.49
CA GLU A 70 -4.69 11.83 -7.38
C GLU A 70 -4.10 12.71 -8.48
N ALA A 71 -3.14 13.56 -8.14
CA ALA A 71 -2.45 14.38 -9.11
C ALA A 71 -1.73 13.51 -10.16
N ALA A 72 -1.04 12.46 -9.72
CA ALA A 72 -0.24 11.60 -10.58
C ALA A 72 -1.07 10.70 -11.53
N VAL A 73 -2.35 10.46 -11.23
CA VAL A 73 -3.26 9.69 -12.10
C VAL A 73 -4.31 10.55 -12.81
N ARG A 74 -4.28 11.87 -12.63
CA ARG A 74 -5.29 12.80 -13.16
C ARG A 74 -5.46 12.69 -14.66
N ASP A 75 -4.34 12.66 -15.38
CA ASP A 75 -4.30 12.71 -16.85
C ASP A 75 -4.44 11.33 -17.50
N ARG A 76 -4.54 10.26 -16.69
CA ARG A 76 -4.77 8.90 -17.21
C ARG A 76 -6.22 8.73 -17.67
N PRO A 77 -6.50 7.89 -18.67
CA PRO A 77 -7.88 7.59 -19.10
C PRO A 77 -8.76 7.11 -17.94
N HIS A 78 -10.07 7.38 -18.00
CA HIS A 78 -11.00 6.98 -16.93
C HIS A 78 -11.09 5.47 -16.73
N ALA A 79 -10.92 4.69 -17.79
CA ALA A 79 -10.94 3.22 -17.76
C ALA A 79 -9.54 2.60 -17.54
N ASP A 80 -8.51 3.40 -17.21
CA ASP A 80 -7.19 2.88 -16.86
C ASP A 80 -7.26 2.19 -15.48
N PRO A 81 -6.99 0.87 -15.38
CA PRO A 81 -7.02 0.16 -14.10
C PRO A 81 -6.10 0.77 -13.04
N ILE A 82 -4.97 1.39 -13.43
CA ILE A 82 -4.06 2.06 -12.50
C ILE A 82 -4.73 3.28 -11.88
N ARG A 83 -5.52 4.02 -12.66
CA ARG A 83 -6.27 5.18 -12.19
C ARG A 83 -7.41 4.74 -11.27
N GLU A 84 -8.16 3.71 -11.64
CA GLU A 84 -9.24 3.17 -10.82
C GLU A 84 -8.74 2.68 -9.46
N ASP A 85 -7.69 1.85 -9.44
CA ASP A 85 -7.05 1.37 -8.21
C ASP A 85 -6.54 2.53 -7.35
N ALA A 86 -5.88 3.52 -7.96
CA ALA A 86 -5.38 4.69 -7.25
C ALA A 86 -6.51 5.50 -6.61
N ILE A 87 -7.59 5.77 -7.34
CA ILE A 87 -8.77 6.49 -6.82
C ILE A 87 -9.42 5.70 -5.68
N ALA A 88 -9.53 4.38 -5.79
CA ALA A 88 -10.09 3.53 -4.74
C ALA A 88 -9.27 3.63 -3.44
N VAL A 89 -7.94 3.53 -3.54
CA VAL A 89 -7.03 3.66 -2.38
C VAL A 89 -7.10 5.06 -1.78
N VAL A 90 -7.21 6.11 -2.60
CA VAL A 90 -7.38 7.50 -2.11
C VAL A 90 -8.69 7.67 -1.36
N LYS A 91 -9.80 7.17 -1.92
CA LYS A 91 -11.12 7.23 -1.27
C LYS A 91 -11.08 6.55 0.10
N GLU A 92 -10.50 5.37 0.18
CA GLU A 92 -10.34 4.64 1.45
C GLU A 92 -9.44 5.39 2.44
N GLY A 93 -8.31 5.96 1.98
CA GLY A 93 -7.44 6.78 2.81
C GLY A 93 -8.16 7.99 3.40
N ARG A 94 -8.92 8.72 2.58
CA ARG A 94 -9.73 9.88 3.02
C ARG A 94 -10.87 9.47 3.94
N TYR A 95 -11.54 8.37 3.66
CA TYR A 95 -12.57 7.83 4.54
C TYR A 95 -12.00 7.61 5.96
N ARG A 96 -10.82 7.01 6.07
CA ARG A 96 -10.15 6.78 7.36
C ARG A 96 -9.70 8.04 8.07
N LEU A 97 -9.33 9.10 7.33
CA LEU A 97 -9.08 10.42 7.92
C LEU A 97 -10.34 11.03 8.56
N GLY A 98 -11.51 10.75 7.97
CA GLY A 98 -12.80 11.19 8.48
C GLY A 98 -13.23 10.46 9.76
N ILE A 99 -12.61 9.33 10.10
CA ILE A 99 -12.90 8.60 11.33
C ILE A 99 -12.22 9.31 12.52
N GLY A 100 -13.05 9.75 13.47
CA GLY A 100 -12.60 10.27 14.75
C GLY A 100 -12.00 9.18 15.65
N PRO A 101 -11.20 9.54 16.66
CA PRO A 101 -10.59 8.56 17.57
C PRO A 101 -11.60 7.79 18.42
N GLY A 102 -12.88 8.22 18.45
CA GLY A 102 -13.87 7.71 19.41
C GLY A 102 -13.48 8.06 20.85
N ASP A 103 -14.16 7.43 21.81
CA ASP A 103 -13.91 7.65 23.24
C ASP A 103 -12.98 6.57 23.81
N GLY A 104 -11.96 7.02 24.55
CA GLY A 104 -11.05 6.15 25.29
C GLY A 104 -9.90 5.55 24.47
N TYR A 105 -9.00 4.88 25.19
CA TYR A 105 -7.71 4.43 24.64
C TYR A 105 -7.84 3.27 23.63
N ALA A 106 -8.82 2.38 23.83
CA ALA A 106 -9.09 1.29 22.89
C ALA A 106 -9.55 1.80 21.50
N SER A 107 -10.37 2.85 21.50
CA SER A 107 -10.83 3.51 20.26
C SER A 107 -9.66 4.21 19.56
N ALA A 108 -8.76 4.86 20.31
CA ALA A 108 -7.54 5.45 19.77
C ALA A 108 -6.60 4.42 19.12
N ILE A 109 -6.42 3.23 19.73
CA ILE A 109 -5.64 2.12 19.14
C ILE A 109 -6.27 1.65 17.83
N THR A 110 -7.60 1.51 17.81
CA THR A 110 -8.34 1.11 16.61
C THR A 110 -8.18 2.13 15.49
N LEU A 111 -8.30 3.43 15.81
CA LEU A 111 -8.05 4.50 14.85
C LEU A 111 -6.62 4.43 14.32
N ALA A 112 -5.61 4.35 15.21
CA ALA A 112 -4.20 4.32 14.79
C ALA A 112 -3.92 3.14 13.85
N ARG A 113 -4.46 1.94 14.13
CA ARG A 113 -4.36 0.78 13.24
C ARG A 113 -5.01 1.02 11.89
N SER A 114 -6.23 1.56 11.89
CA SER A 114 -6.95 1.90 10.66
C SER A 114 -6.15 2.87 9.80
N LEU A 115 -5.61 3.93 10.40
CA LEU A 115 -4.73 4.88 9.70
C LEU A 115 -3.44 4.21 9.21
N GLY A 116 -2.83 3.33 10.01
CA GLY A 116 -1.63 2.57 9.62
C GLY A 116 -1.85 1.74 8.36
N TRP A 117 -2.97 1.02 8.28
CA TRP A 117 -3.36 0.26 7.10
C TRP A 117 -3.68 1.16 5.90
N GLY A 118 -4.27 2.34 6.10
CA GLY A 118 -4.57 3.29 5.02
C GLY A 118 -3.29 3.90 4.44
N ALA A 119 -2.34 4.25 5.31
CA ALA A 119 -1.02 4.72 4.92
C ALA A 119 -0.22 3.64 4.19
N ASP A 120 -0.27 2.38 4.62
CA ASP A 120 0.39 1.25 3.93
C ASP A 120 -0.15 1.05 2.51
N ALA A 121 -1.48 1.10 2.34
CA ALA A 121 -2.11 0.98 1.03
C ALA A 121 -1.69 2.11 0.08
N LEU A 122 -1.68 3.36 0.55
CA LEU A 122 -1.20 4.51 -0.22
C LEU A 122 0.27 4.38 -0.61
N LEU A 123 1.14 4.01 0.33
CA LEU A 123 2.57 3.84 0.08
C LEU A 123 2.83 2.73 -0.96
N LYS A 124 2.12 1.61 -0.87
CA LYS A 124 2.20 0.52 -1.85
C LYS A 124 1.74 0.98 -3.23
N GLN A 125 0.66 1.75 -3.30
CA GLN A 125 0.14 2.24 -4.58
C GLN A 125 1.07 3.29 -5.21
N GLN A 126 1.66 4.20 -4.43
CA GLN A 126 2.70 5.12 -4.91
C GLN A 126 3.89 4.37 -5.49
N ARG A 127 4.38 3.34 -4.80
CA ARG A 127 5.48 2.50 -5.30
C ARG A 127 5.12 1.76 -6.57
N ARG A 128 3.89 1.25 -6.67
CA ARG A 128 3.39 0.59 -7.88
C ARG A 128 3.33 1.56 -9.05
N LEU A 129 2.85 2.79 -8.82
CA LEU A 129 2.82 3.84 -9.83
C LEU A 129 4.23 4.22 -10.29
N GLN A 130 5.15 4.43 -9.35
CA GLN A 130 6.55 4.76 -9.65
C GLN A 130 7.22 3.67 -10.50
N ARG A 131 6.99 2.40 -10.18
CA ARG A 131 7.46 1.28 -11.01
C ARG A 131 6.81 1.28 -12.38
N ALA A 132 5.49 1.46 -12.45
CA ALA A 132 4.80 1.51 -13.74
C ALA A 132 5.32 2.64 -14.65
N VAL A 133 5.68 3.79 -14.06
CA VAL A 133 6.30 4.91 -14.79
C VAL A 133 7.74 4.58 -15.21
N ALA A 134 8.56 4.05 -14.30
CA ALA A 134 9.95 3.69 -14.59
C ALA A 134 10.08 2.59 -15.66
N ASP A 135 9.16 1.63 -15.64
CA ASP A 135 9.14 0.47 -16.53
C ASP A 135 8.40 0.75 -17.87
N GLY A 136 7.84 1.95 -18.07
CA GLY A 136 7.07 2.29 -19.29
C GLY A 136 5.82 1.41 -19.47
N VAL A 137 5.24 0.96 -18.36
CA VAL A 137 4.19 -0.06 -18.33
C VAL A 137 2.81 0.57 -18.53
N VAL A 138 2.13 0.12 -19.58
CA VAL A 138 0.73 0.47 -19.86
C VAL A 138 -0.15 -0.63 -19.27
N ALA A 139 -1.09 -0.27 -18.40
CA ALA A 139 -2.06 -1.23 -17.90
C ALA A 139 -3.00 -1.67 -19.02
N VAL A 140 -3.10 -2.98 -19.23
CA VAL A 140 -4.10 -3.56 -20.11
C VAL A 140 -5.44 -3.48 -19.38
N ALA A 141 -6.41 -2.82 -20.00
CA ALA A 141 -7.77 -2.66 -19.49
C ALA A 141 -8.37 -4.01 -19.07
N GLY A 142 -9.05 -4.02 -17.91
CA GLY A 142 -9.68 -5.22 -17.37
C GLY A 142 -8.69 -6.14 -16.64
N THR A 143 -7.85 -5.60 -15.75
CA THR A 143 -7.08 -6.42 -14.80
C THR A 143 -7.11 -5.77 -13.42
N SER A 144 -7.76 -6.41 -12.44
CA SER A 144 -7.77 -5.97 -11.03
C SER A 144 -7.31 -7.10 -10.10
N GLY A 145 -6.45 -6.77 -9.12
CA GLY A 145 -5.99 -7.71 -8.07
C GLY A 145 -4.46 -7.82 -7.89
N PRO A 146 -3.99 -8.43 -6.80
CA PRO A 146 -2.56 -8.68 -6.57
C PRO A 146 -2.04 -9.72 -7.58
N GLY A 147 -1.11 -9.32 -8.45
CA GLY A 147 -0.51 -10.20 -9.46
C GLY A 147 -0.73 -9.79 -10.93
N VAL A 148 -1.19 -8.56 -11.19
CA VAL A 148 -1.25 -8.04 -12.57
C VAL A 148 0.17 -7.90 -13.13
N ILE A 149 0.53 -8.81 -14.04
CA ILE A 149 1.72 -8.70 -14.89
C ILE A 149 1.30 -7.86 -16.10
N ALA A 150 1.81 -6.64 -16.17
CA ALA A 150 1.63 -5.79 -17.32
C ALA A 150 2.83 -5.92 -18.27
N LEU A 151 2.53 -5.90 -19.57
CA LEU A 151 3.54 -5.84 -20.62
C LEU A 151 3.94 -4.37 -20.83
N GLY A 152 5.19 -4.13 -21.17
CA GLY A 152 5.63 -2.79 -21.58
C GLY A 152 4.98 -2.40 -22.92
N ALA A 153 4.80 -1.11 -23.17
CA ALA A 153 4.23 -0.62 -24.44
C ALA A 153 5.02 -1.02 -25.70
N ALA A 154 6.28 -1.43 -25.53
CA ALA A 154 7.18 -1.90 -26.58
C ALA A 154 7.34 -3.43 -26.61
N GLU A 155 6.51 -4.19 -25.89
CA GLU A 155 6.58 -5.64 -25.88
C GLU A 155 6.22 -6.21 -27.26
N SER A 156 7.23 -6.64 -28.00
CA SER A 156 7.09 -7.30 -29.31
C SER A 156 7.18 -8.82 -29.23
N CYS A 157 7.40 -9.38 -28.03
CA CYS A 157 7.44 -10.83 -27.88
C CYS A 157 6.04 -11.43 -28.08
N THR A 158 5.87 -12.13 -29.20
CA THR A 158 4.60 -12.76 -29.58
C THR A 158 4.11 -13.78 -28.54
N ALA A 159 5.03 -14.43 -27.82
CA ALA A 159 4.69 -15.34 -26.73
C ALA A 159 4.14 -14.60 -25.49
N CYS A 160 4.73 -13.46 -25.12
CA CYS A 160 4.20 -12.60 -24.06
C CYS A 160 2.80 -12.07 -24.40
N LEU A 161 2.63 -11.57 -25.64
CA LEU A 161 1.35 -11.06 -26.13
C LEU A 161 0.27 -12.15 -26.12
N GLY A 162 0.56 -13.34 -26.66
CA GLY A 162 -0.38 -14.46 -26.67
C GLY A 162 -0.79 -14.93 -25.26
N LEU A 163 0.12 -14.88 -24.29
CA LEU A 163 -0.21 -15.23 -22.90
C LEU A 163 -1.10 -14.17 -22.22
N VAL A 164 -0.95 -12.90 -22.57
CA VAL A 164 -1.86 -11.83 -22.13
C VAL A 164 -3.24 -11.97 -22.77
N GLU A 165 -3.32 -12.31 -24.06
CA GLU A 165 -4.60 -12.60 -24.71
C GLU A 165 -5.32 -13.77 -24.05
N LEU A 166 -4.60 -14.87 -23.79
CA LEU A 166 -5.15 -16.04 -23.08
C LEU A 166 -5.65 -15.70 -21.68
N ARG A 167 -4.92 -14.84 -20.95
CA ARG A 167 -5.38 -14.33 -19.65
C ARG A 167 -6.66 -13.51 -19.81
N GLY A 168 -6.71 -12.58 -20.76
CA GLY A 168 -7.88 -11.75 -21.02
C GLY A 168 -9.11 -12.56 -21.44
N GLU A 169 -8.92 -13.64 -22.19
CA GLU A 169 -10.00 -14.58 -22.51
C GLU A 169 -10.47 -15.37 -21.28
N ALA A 170 -9.54 -15.82 -20.43
CA ALA A 170 -9.89 -16.46 -19.17
C ALA A 170 -10.68 -15.52 -18.25
N GLU A 171 -10.32 -14.24 -18.22
CA GLU A 171 -11.00 -13.20 -17.45
C GLU A 171 -12.41 -12.94 -17.96
N ARG A 172 -12.62 -12.84 -19.28
CA ARG A 172 -13.96 -12.76 -19.89
C ARG A 172 -14.85 -13.95 -19.54
N ARG A 173 -14.26 -15.11 -19.28
CA ARG A 173 -14.96 -16.34 -18.86
C ARG A 173 -15.01 -16.53 -17.34
N HIS A 174 -14.46 -15.59 -16.56
CA HIS A 174 -14.30 -15.69 -15.11
C HIS A 174 -13.58 -16.98 -14.63
N ASP A 175 -12.65 -17.50 -15.44
CA ASP A 175 -11.88 -18.71 -15.13
C ASP A 175 -10.57 -18.36 -14.39
N TRP A 176 -10.69 -18.23 -13.06
CA TRP A 176 -9.57 -17.90 -12.18
C TRP A 176 -8.40 -18.89 -12.24
N ALA A 177 -8.67 -20.16 -12.54
CA ALA A 177 -7.62 -21.17 -12.65
C ALA A 177 -6.81 -20.97 -13.94
N ALA A 178 -7.48 -20.64 -15.05
CA ALA A 178 -6.82 -20.30 -16.31
C ALA A 178 -6.04 -19.00 -16.22
N MET A 179 -6.57 -17.97 -15.53
CA MET A 179 -5.85 -16.72 -15.28
C MET A 179 -4.52 -16.98 -14.55
N ARG A 180 -4.54 -17.74 -13.44
CA ARG A 180 -3.32 -18.09 -12.70
C ARG A 180 -2.31 -18.87 -13.54
N ARG A 181 -2.77 -19.78 -14.41
CA ARG A 181 -1.89 -20.53 -15.32
C ARG A 181 -1.24 -19.63 -16.36
N ALA A 182 -1.99 -18.69 -16.94
CA ALA A 182 -1.45 -17.72 -17.88
C ALA A 182 -0.39 -16.83 -17.22
N ASP A 183 -0.65 -16.35 -16.00
CA ASP A 183 0.29 -15.52 -15.23
C ASP A 183 1.57 -16.28 -14.87
N ALA A 184 1.46 -17.54 -14.44
CA ALA A 184 2.61 -18.39 -14.15
C ALA A 184 3.48 -18.63 -15.40
N ARG A 185 2.84 -18.90 -16.55
CA ARG A 185 3.54 -19.08 -17.83
C ARG A 185 4.23 -17.80 -18.30
N LEU A 186 3.56 -16.65 -18.14
CA LEU A 186 4.11 -15.36 -18.51
C LEU A 186 5.33 -15.01 -17.65
N THR A 187 5.24 -15.25 -16.34
CA THR A 187 6.37 -15.08 -15.41
C THR A 187 7.55 -15.96 -15.81
N ALA A 188 7.30 -17.25 -16.05
CA ALA A 188 8.34 -18.21 -16.42
C ALA A 188 9.02 -17.82 -17.75
N HIS A 189 8.22 -17.44 -18.75
CA HIS A 189 8.74 -17.02 -20.05
C HIS A 189 9.62 -15.76 -19.94
N ARG A 190 9.18 -14.75 -19.17
CA ARG A 190 9.97 -13.54 -18.96
C ARG A 190 11.28 -13.81 -18.23
N ALA A 191 11.25 -14.68 -17.22
CA ALA A 191 12.46 -15.10 -16.52
C ALA A 191 13.45 -15.83 -17.46
N SER A 192 12.96 -16.63 -18.41
CA SER A 192 13.83 -17.37 -19.34
C SER A 192 14.31 -16.59 -20.55
N VAL A 193 13.50 -15.66 -21.08
CA VAL A 193 13.74 -15.01 -22.39
C VAL A 193 14.14 -13.55 -22.25
N HIS A 194 13.72 -12.87 -21.18
CA HIS A 194 13.85 -11.41 -21.03
C HIS A 194 14.69 -10.97 -19.82
N ALA A 195 15.26 -11.90 -19.05
CA ALA A 195 16.08 -11.58 -17.86
C ALA A 195 17.55 -11.24 -18.19
N GLY A 196 17.82 -10.70 -19.38
CA GLY A 196 19.16 -10.29 -19.85
C GLY A 196 19.48 -8.84 -19.52
#